data_AF-A0A9Q3J159-F1
#
_entry.id   AF-A0A9Q3J159-F1
#
_cell.length_a   1.000
_cell.length_b   1.000
_cell.length_c   1.000
_cell.angle_alpha   90.00
_cell.angle_beta   90.00
_cell.angle_gamma   90.00
#
_symmetry.space_group_name_H-M   'P 1'
#
loop_
_entity.id
_entity.type
_entity.pdbx_description
1 polymer ?
#
loop_
_entity_poly.entity_id
_entity_poly.type
_entity_poly.pdbx_seq_one_letter_code
_entity_poly.pdbx_strand_id
1 'polypeptide(L)'
;MLGTKLAFSTGYHPQTDGPAERMIRTMEDILRSQHSTTGKTPSLVEKGWNPLLPVDHLKKNVLTIHPKAKDFHDIWKRACGTASKCIAEAKDYNKQRWDKTHMEPNFKEGDQVLVSTLNFNKLKGPKKMRDSFVGPFTIIKLIGKNAVEVKLAEEFSRKHPVFPVSLVKPYFQTEEDKFPSRRKNLTPSKIVKVKDYPGAVSKIIRARKIRLNGKDQRQYLVRFKNQTADKDKWLAEDAIPDGNLHLRRFRASRRTEQSHQ
;
A
#
# COMPACT_ATOMS: atom_id res chain seq x y z
N MET A 1 24.54 -35.77 -27.75
CA MET A 1 25.33 -34.58 -27.35
C MET A 1 24.45 -33.35 -27.54
N LEU A 2 24.22 -32.54 -26.50
CA LEU A 2 23.46 -31.28 -26.66
C LEU A 2 24.26 -30.36 -27.58
N GLY A 3 23.73 -29.97 -28.73
CA GLY A 3 24.42 -29.18 -29.77
C GLY A 3 24.70 -27.73 -29.39
N THR A 4 25.35 -27.48 -28.26
CA THR A 4 25.75 -26.16 -27.80
C THR A 4 27.07 -25.74 -28.45
N LYS A 5 27.09 -24.54 -29.06
CA LYS A 5 28.32 -23.90 -29.55
C LYS A 5 29.01 -23.19 -28.39
N LEU A 6 30.25 -23.58 -28.07
CA LEU A 6 31.11 -22.90 -27.11
C LEU A 6 31.76 -21.68 -27.75
N ALA A 7 31.63 -20.52 -27.10
CA ALA A 7 32.40 -19.32 -27.40
C ALA A 7 33.41 -19.10 -26.26
N PHE A 8 34.69 -19.21 -26.56
CA PHE A 8 35.76 -19.04 -25.57
C PHE A 8 36.17 -17.58 -25.45
N SER A 9 36.56 -17.16 -24.24
CA SER A 9 37.18 -15.86 -24.02
C SER A 9 38.62 -15.84 -24.56
N THR A 10 39.12 -14.64 -24.85
CA THR A 10 40.52 -14.44 -25.25
C THR A 10 41.46 -14.71 -24.08
N GLY A 11 42.57 -15.43 -24.33
CA GLY A 11 43.52 -15.81 -23.28
C GLY A 11 44.04 -14.61 -22.48
N TYR A 12 44.13 -14.76 -21.15
CA TYR A 12 44.61 -13.74 -20.20
C TYR A 12 43.86 -12.39 -20.22
N HIS A 13 42.60 -12.35 -20.69
CA HIS A 13 41.77 -11.15 -20.63
C HIS A 13 40.52 -11.38 -19.74
N PRO A 14 40.62 -11.22 -18.42
CA PRO A 14 39.51 -11.46 -17.48
C PRO A 14 38.32 -10.50 -17.72
N GLN A 15 38.58 -9.35 -18.36
CA GLN A 15 37.58 -8.33 -18.65
C GLN A 15 36.48 -8.82 -19.62
N THR A 16 36.78 -9.81 -20.47
CA THR A 16 35.80 -10.44 -21.38
C THR A 16 34.76 -11.30 -20.66
N ASP A 17 35.07 -11.79 -19.45
CA ASP A 17 34.14 -12.54 -18.59
C ASP A 17 33.74 -11.75 -17.33
N GLY A 18 33.97 -10.44 -17.35
CA GLY A 18 33.72 -9.54 -16.22
C GLY A 18 32.31 -9.60 -15.63
N PRO A 19 31.22 -9.80 -16.41
CA PRO A 19 29.89 -10.03 -15.85
C PRO A 19 29.80 -11.28 -14.96
N ALA A 20 30.42 -12.39 -15.37
CA ALA A 20 30.42 -13.62 -14.57
C ALA A 20 31.30 -13.47 -13.33
N GLU A 21 32.49 -12.87 -13.45
CA GLU A 21 33.38 -12.62 -12.31
C GLU A 21 32.73 -11.72 -11.25
N ARG A 22 32.04 -10.65 -11.68
CA ARG A 22 31.27 -9.79 -10.76
C ARG A 22 30.14 -10.57 -10.10
N MET A 23 29.43 -11.40 -10.85
CA MET A 23 28.34 -12.22 -10.31
C MET A 23 28.87 -13.20 -9.25
N ILE A 24 29.98 -13.89 -9.52
CA ILE A 24 30.64 -14.79 -8.55
C ILE A 24 30.98 -14.03 -7.28
N ARG A 25 31.66 -12.88 -7.38
CA ARG A 25 32.02 -12.07 -6.22
C ARG A 25 30.80 -11.61 -5.41
N THR A 26 29.75 -11.15 -6.08
CA THR A 26 28.52 -10.73 -5.38
C THR A 26 27.83 -11.89 -4.66
N MET A 27 27.85 -13.10 -5.25
CA MET A 27 27.30 -14.29 -4.60
C MET A 27 28.12 -14.69 -3.37
N GLU A 28 29.44 -14.61 -3.44
CA GLU A 28 30.33 -14.87 -2.31
C GLU A 28 30.06 -13.92 -1.14
N ASP A 29 29.95 -12.62 -1.43
CA ASP A 29 29.67 -11.59 -0.43
C ASP A 29 28.30 -11.82 0.25
N ILE A 30 27.26 -12.16 -0.51
CA ILE A 30 25.92 -12.46 0.04
C ILE A 30 25.95 -13.70 0.92
N LEU A 31 26.66 -14.76 0.49
CA LEU A 31 26.70 -16.03 1.22
C LEU A 31 27.52 -15.96 2.52
N ARG A 32 28.44 -14.99 2.65
CA ARG A 32 29.35 -14.84 3.80
C ARG A 32 29.09 -13.62 4.68
N SER A 33 28.28 -12.66 4.22
CA SER A 33 27.89 -11.52 5.05
C SER A 33 27.04 -11.98 6.24
N GLN A 34 27.46 -11.61 7.44
CA GLN A 34 26.69 -11.91 8.65
C GLN A 34 25.52 -10.95 8.77
N HIS A 35 24.33 -11.48 9.00
CA HIS A 35 23.16 -10.65 9.23
C HIS A 35 23.11 -10.14 10.67
N SER A 36 22.96 -8.83 10.85
CA SER A 36 23.01 -8.16 12.16
C SER A 36 22.06 -8.74 13.21
N THR A 37 20.87 -9.19 12.80
CA THR A 37 19.88 -9.79 13.72
C THR A 37 20.20 -11.23 14.13
N THR A 38 20.86 -12.01 13.26
CA THR A 38 21.14 -13.44 13.55
C THR A 38 22.58 -13.70 13.96
N GLY A 39 23.49 -12.76 13.72
CA GLY A 39 24.94 -12.92 13.89
C GLY A 39 25.54 -14.01 13.01
N LYS A 40 24.78 -14.52 12.04
CA LYS A 40 25.10 -15.70 11.22
C LYS A 40 24.97 -15.37 9.74
N THR A 41 25.64 -16.15 8.92
CA THR A 41 25.51 -16.08 7.45
C THR A 41 24.16 -16.69 7.01
N PRO A 42 23.57 -16.20 5.91
CA PRO A 42 22.33 -16.77 5.38
C PRO A 42 22.42 -18.28 5.12
N SER A 43 23.56 -18.74 4.58
CA SER A 43 23.83 -20.16 4.31
C SER A 43 23.89 -21.02 5.58
N LEU A 44 24.42 -20.49 6.68
CA LEU A 44 24.43 -21.19 7.97
C LEU A 44 23.04 -21.26 8.60
N VAL A 45 22.21 -20.23 8.42
CA VAL A 45 20.83 -20.21 8.94
C VAL A 45 19.90 -21.09 8.11
N GLU A 46 20.04 -21.03 6.78
CA GLU A 46 19.27 -21.85 5.85
C GLU A 46 19.74 -23.29 5.91
N LYS A 47 20.99 -23.59 5.56
CA LYS A 47 21.49 -24.94 5.32
C LYS A 47 22.25 -25.56 6.49
N GLY A 48 22.61 -24.77 7.50
CA GLY A 48 23.41 -25.25 8.62
C GLY A 48 24.92 -25.31 8.36
N TRP A 49 25.39 -24.92 7.17
CA TRP A 49 26.80 -24.88 6.81
C TRP A 49 27.07 -23.83 5.73
N ASN A 50 28.31 -23.35 5.67
CA ASN A 50 28.76 -22.43 4.64
C ASN A 50 29.42 -23.23 3.50
N PRO A 51 28.99 -23.06 2.24
CA PRO A 51 29.66 -23.70 1.13
C PRO A 51 31.11 -23.26 1.03
N LEU A 52 31.98 -24.23 0.73
CA LEU A 52 33.37 -23.96 0.39
C LEU A 52 33.41 -23.25 -0.95
N LEU A 53 34.21 -22.19 -1.03
CA LEU A 53 34.45 -21.49 -2.28
C LEU A 53 35.64 -22.12 -3.01
N PRO A 54 35.76 -21.90 -4.34
CA PRO A 54 36.94 -22.34 -5.10
C PRO A 54 38.27 -21.96 -4.43
N VAL A 55 38.34 -20.78 -3.80
CA VAL A 55 39.52 -20.31 -3.05
C VAL A 55 39.81 -21.10 -1.77
N ASP A 56 38.81 -21.73 -1.16
CA ASP A 56 39.01 -22.54 0.06
C ASP A 56 39.60 -23.91 -0.28
N HIS A 57 39.36 -24.43 -1.49
CA HIS A 57 40.00 -25.66 -1.96
C HIS A 57 41.51 -25.51 -2.17
N LEU A 58 42.01 -24.28 -2.34
CA LEU A 58 43.44 -23.99 -2.39
C LEU A 58 44.11 -24.07 -1.01
N LYS A 59 43.33 -24.04 0.09
CA LYS A 59 43.84 -24.18 1.45
C LYS A 59 43.90 -25.67 1.80
N LYS A 60 45.12 -26.22 1.88
CA LYS A 60 45.40 -27.66 2.11
C LYS A 60 44.78 -28.27 3.39
N ASN A 61 44.30 -27.45 4.32
CA ASN A 61 43.82 -27.89 5.65
C ASN A 61 42.29 -27.81 5.83
N VAL A 62 41.52 -27.64 4.75
CA VAL A 62 40.05 -27.61 4.86
C VAL A 62 39.52 -29.05 4.92
N LEU A 63 39.26 -29.52 6.14
CA LEU A 63 38.58 -30.79 6.38
C LEU A 63 37.21 -30.79 5.67
N THR A 64 37.13 -31.50 4.55
CA THR A 64 35.88 -31.67 3.79
C THR A 64 35.15 -32.89 4.33
N ILE A 65 34.57 -32.76 5.53
CA ILE A 65 33.70 -33.79 6.08
C ILE A 65 32.27 -33.32 5.82
N HIS A 66 31.63 -33.85 4.78
CA HIS A 66 30.19 -33.72 4.69
C HIS A 66 29.61 -34.43 5.93
N PRO A 67 28.84 -33.73 6.79
CA PRO A 67 28.27 -34.34 7.98
C PRO A 67 27.40 -35.53 7.57
N LYS A 68 27.36 -36.58 8.40
CA LYS A 68 26.39 -37.67 8.15
C LYS A 68 24.99 -37.08 8.17
N ALA A 69 24.03 -37.71 7.48
CA ALA A 69 22.66 -37.21 7.38
C ALA A 69 22.03 -36.91 8.76
N LYS A 70 22.37 -37.71 9.79
CA LYS A 70 21.93 -37.49 11.17
C LYS A 70 22.49 -36.20 11.77
N ASP A 71 23.80 -35.99 11.62
CA ASP A 71 24.48 -34.78 12.11
C ASP A 71 23.94 -33.54 11.39
N PHE A 72 23.68 -33.64 10.08
CA PHE A 72 23.05 -32.58 9.29
C PHE A 72 21.66 -32.21 9.84
N HIS A 73 20.82 -33.20 10.12
CA HIS A 73 19.49 -32.97 10.71
C HIS A 73 19.56 -32.24 12.06
N ASP A 74 20.51 -32.63 12.91
CA ASP A 74 20.68 -32.00 14.22
C ASP A 74 21.21 -30.56 14.11
N ILE A 75 22.11 -30.30 13.15
CA ILE A 75 22.60 -28.96 12.84
C ILE A 75 21.45 -28.10 12.29
N TRP A 76 20.65 -28.62 11.36
CA TRP A 76 19.49 -27.93 10.78
C TRP A 76 18.48 -27.56 11.86
N LYS A 77 18.12 -28.50 12.75
CA LYS A 77 17.22 -28.23 13.88
C LYS A 77 17.73 -27.09 14.77
N ARG A 78 19.04 -27.09 15.06
CA ARG A 78 19.68 -26.00 15.84
C ARG A 78 19.63 -24.66 15.11
N ALA A 79 19.86 -24.66 13.79
CA ALA A 79 19.79 -23.46 12.96
C ALA A 79 18.36 -22.88 12.96
N CYS A 80 17.35 -23.71 12.68
CA CYS A 80 15.93 -23.29 12.73
C CYS A 80 15.54 -22.78 14.12
N GLY A 81 15.96 -23.47 15.19
CA GLY A 81 15.71 -23.04 16.56
C GLY A 81 16.32 -21.67 16.86
N THR A 82 17.55 -21.42 16.38
CA THR A 82 18.19 -20.09 16.52
C THR A 82 17.43 -19.04 15.72
N ALA A 83 17.11 -19.32 14.46
CA ALA A 83 16.41 -18.40 13.58
C ALA A 83 15.05 -17.98 14.17
N SER A 84 14.30 -18.96 14.68
CA SER A 84 13.01 -18.71 15.33
C SER A 84 13.15 -17.81 16.57
N LYS A 85 14.21 -18.00 17.37
CA LYS A 85 14.51 -17.12 18.52
C LYS A 85 14.84 -15.71 18.07
N CYS A 86 15.73 -15.54 17.09
CA CYS A 86 16.09 -14.22 16.57
C CYS A 86 14.87 -13.48 15.98
N ILE A 87 13.96 -14.18 15.30
CA ILE A 87 12.71 -13.60 14.79
C ILE A 87 11.82 -13.14 15.94
N ALA A 88 11.68 -13.95 16.99
CA ALA A 88 10.90 -13.60 18.17
C ALA A 88 11.49 -12.37 18.90
N GLU A 89 12.79 -12.38 19.16
CA GLU A 89 13.52 -11.26 19.78
C GLU A 89 13.41 -9.97 18.95
N ALA A 90 13.57 -10.06 17.63
CA ALA A 90 13.40 -8.91 16.74
C ALA A 90 11.98 -8.37 16.76
N LYS A 91 10.97 -9.25 16.80
CA LYS A 91 9.56 -8.85 16.92
C LYS A 91 9.31 -8.15 18.25
N ASP A 92 9.82 -8.67 19.36
CA ASP A 92 9.66 -8.08 20.68
C ASP A 92 10.39 -6.75 20.81
N TYR A 93 11.61 -6.64 20.26
CA TYR A 93 12.35 -5.38 20.19
C TYR A 93 11.57 -4.32 19.41
N ASN A 94 11.07 -4.67 18.22
CA ASN A 94 10.29 -3.77 17.39
C ASN A 94 9.00 -3.34 18.09
N LYS A 95 8.32 -4.27 18.78
CA LYS A 95 7.14 -3.99 19.59
C LYS A 95 7.45 -3.00 20.71
N GLN A 96 8.46 -3.26 21.53
CA GLN A 96 8.84 -2.37 22.64
C GLN A 96 9.22 -0.96 22.14
N ARG A 97 9.94 -0.87 21.02
CA ARG A 97 10.29 0.42 20.42
C ARG A 97 9.07 1.18 19.90
N TRP A 98 8.14 0.46 19.27
CA TRP A 98 6.89 1.01 18.80
C TRP A 98 6.06 1.50 19.98
N ASP A 99 5.81 0.66 20.99
CA ASP A 99 5.01 1.00 22.17
C ASP A 99 5.55 2.21 22.94
N LYS A 100 6.88 2.43 22.95
CA LYS A 100 7.51 3.61 23.57
C LYS A 100 7.25 4.92 22.84
N THR A 101 7.19 4.90 21.51
CA THR A 101 7.07 6.11 20.68
C THR A 101 5.66 6.34 20.15
N HIS A 102 4.87 5.28 20.08
CA HIS A 102 3.51 5.31 19.57
C HIS A 102 2.55 5.82 20.64
N MET A 103 1.97 6.99 20.38
CA MET A 103 0.83 7.48 21.14
C MET A 103 -0.45 7.17 20.35
N GLU A 104 -1.37 6.44 20.96
CA GLU A 104 -2.70 6.22 20.38
C GLU A 104 -3.43 7.57 20.27
N PRO A 105 -3.81 8.01 19.06
CA PRO A 105 -4.49 9.27 18.91
C PRO A 105 -5.94 9.16 19.39
N ASN A 106 -6.32 10.00 20.35
CA ASN A 106 -7.67 10.01 20.92
C ASN A 106 -8.60 10.88 20.07
N PHE A 107 -9.16 10.31 19.01
CA PHE A 107 -10.19 10.96 18.19
C PHE A 107 -11.57 10.47 18.60
N LYS A 108 -12.58 11.35 18.53
CA LYS A 108 -13.99 11.02 18.74
C LYS A 108 -14.81 11.30 17.49
N GLU A 109 -15.94 10.61 17.38
CA GLU A 109 -16.92 10.90 16.33
C GLU A 109 -17.44 12.34 16.52
N GLY A 110 -17.48 13.12 15.45
CA GLY A 110 -17.83 14.53 15.48
C GLY A 110 -16.64 15.51 15.57
N ASP A 111 -15.43 15.04 15.91
CA ASP A 111 -14.26 15.92 15.94
C ASP A 111 -13.92 16.45 14.55
N GLN A 112 -13.40 17.68 14.50
CA GLN A 112 -12.87 18.27 13.28
C GLN A 112 -11.40 17.92 13.09
N VAL A 113 -11.05 17.50 11.89
CA VAL A 113 -9.70 17.07 11.55
C VAL A 113 -9.24 17.57 10.20
N LEU A 114 -7.92 17.68 10.06
CA LEU A 114 -7.22 17.96 8.82
C LEU A 114 -6.67 16.66 8.24
N VAL A 115 -6.81 16.46 6.93
CA VAL A 115 -6.33 15.28 6.22
C VAL A 115 -5.09 15.62 5.38
N SER A 116 -4.06 14.79 5.44
CA SER A 116 -2.82 14.99 4.71
C SER A 116 -3.00 14.89 3.19
N THR A 117 -2.38 15.81 2.45
CA THR A 117 -2.37 15.81 0.98
C THR A 117 -1.28 14.92 0.38
N LEU A 118 -0.52 14.16 1.19
CA LEU A 118 0.60 13.35 0.74
C LEU A 118 0.21 12.34 -0.36
N ASN A 119 -0.94 11.69 -0.20
CA ASN A 119 -1.49 10.72 -1.16
C ASN A 119 -2.54 11.34 -2.11
N PHE A 120 -2.65 12.67 -2.14
CA PHE A 120 -3.65 13.36 -2.96
C PHE A 120 -3.05 13.67 -4.34
N ASN A 121 -3.36 12.78 -5.29
CA ASN A 121 -3.06 12.99 -6.71
C ASN A 121 -4.01 14.04 -7.32
N LYS A 122 -3.49 14.83 -8.27
CA LYS A 122 -4.22 15.84 -9.08
C LYS A 122 -4.87 16.97 -8.26
N LEU A 123 -4.17 17.47 -7.23
CA LEU A 123 -4.55 18.72 -6.59
C LEU A 123 -4.19 19.92 -7.46
N LYS A 124 -4.96 21.01 -7.31
CA LYS A 124 -4.69 22.26 -8.01
C LYS A 124 -3.37 22.87 -7.50
N GLY A 125 -2.54 23.34 -8.42
CA GLY A 125 -1.28 24.03 -8.11
C GLY A 125 -0.05 23.12 -7.91
N PRO A 126 1.15 23.70 -7.84
CA PRO A 126 2.40 22.96 -7.70
C PRO A 126 2.56 22.38 -6.28
N LYS A 127 3.19 21.19 -6.18
CA LYS A 127 3.38 20.46 -4.91
C LYS A 127 4.07 21.28 -3.81
N LYS A 128 4.94 22.22 -4.18
CA LYS A 128 5.71 23.07 -3.24
C LYS A 128 4.89 24.21 -2.61
N MET A 129 3.83 24.69 -3.28
CA MET A 129 3.05 25.84 -2.82
C MET A 129 1.67 25.47 -2.27
N ARG A 130 1.25 24.22 -2.39
CA ARG A 130 -0.03 23.75 -1.86
C ARG A 130 0.10 23.37 -0.38
N ASP A 131 -1.01 23.43 0.34
CA ASP A 131 -1.05 23.02 1.73
C ASP A 131 -0.80 21.51 1.89
N SER A 132 0.02 21.15 2.88
CA SER A 132 0.31 19.75 3.23
C SER A 132 -0.89 19.04 3.86
N PHE A 133 -1.88 19.79 4.33
CA PHE A 133 -3.10 19.30 4.95
C PHE A 133 -4.31 20.11 4.46
N VAL A 134 -5.45 19.44 4.27
CA VAL A 134 -6.70 20.03 3.80
C VAL A 134 -7.84 19.72 4.78
N GLY A 135 -8.87 20.57 4.80
CA GLY A 135 -9.97 20.47 5.76
C GLY A 135 -10.02 21.71 6.66
N PRO A 136 -11.08 21.86 7.46
CA PRO A 136 -11.54 20.85 8.40
C PRO A 136 -12.60 19.90 7.83
N PHE A 137 -12.45 18.61 8.13
CA PHE A 137 -13.47 17.58 7.89
C PHE A 137 -13.95 17.01 9.22
N THR A 138 -15.22 16.67 9.29
CA THR A 138 -15.80 16.03 10.49
C THR A 138 -15.61 14.52 10.42
N ILE A 139 -15.15 13.91 11.51
CA ILE A 139 -15.13 12.45 11.65
C ILE A 139 -16.57 11.95 11.75
N ILE A 140 -16.97 11.08 10.82
CA ILE A 140 -18.26 10.39 10.84
C ILE A 140 -18.19 9.20 11.79
N LYS A 141 -17.13 8.41 11.65
CA LYS A 141 -16.97 7.13 12.36
C LYS A 141 -15.50 6.76 12.52
N LEU A 142 -15.18 6.10 13.63
CA LEU A 142 -13.88 5.45 13.82
C LEU A 142 -13.92 4.01 13.31
N ILE A 143 -12.98 3.65 12.43
CA ILE A 143 -12.86 2.29 11.88
C ILE A 143 -11.72 1.60 12.62
N GLY A 144 -12.09 0.94 13.72
CA GLY A 144 -11.12 0.37 14.66
C GLY A 144 -10.22 1.45 15.27
N LYS A 145 -9.00 1.06 15.67
CA LYS A 145 -8.03 1.99 16.28
C LYS A 145 -7.17 2.76 15.28
N ASN A 146 -7.06 2.27 14.04
CA ASN A 146 -6.04 2.74 13.09
C ASN A 146 -6.59 3.58 11.93
N ALA A 147 -7.91 3.75 11.80
CA ALA A 147 -8.48 4.53 10.71
C ALA A 147 -9.71 5.33 11.14
N VAL A 148 -9.91 6.46 10.48
CA VAL A 148 -11.05 7.36 10.68
C VAL A 148 -11.76 7.59 9.35
N GLU A 149 -13.09 7.54 9.37
CA GLU A 149 -13.93 7.90 8.24
C GLU A 149 -14.35 9.36 8.38
N VAL A 150 -13.99 10.19 7.41
CA VAL A 150 -14.28 11.63 7.41
C VAL A 150 -15.29 12.01 6.34
N LYS A 151 -16.08 13.03 6.65
CA LYS A 151 -17.01 13.64 5.69
C LYS A 151 -16.24 14.55 4.73
N LEU A 152 -15.82 13.99 3.60
CA LEU A 152 -15.14 14.75 2.55
C LEU A 152 -16.07 15.74 1.84
N ALA A 153 -15.54 16.91 1.50
CA ALA A 153 -16.20 17.86 0.61
C ALA A 153 -16.23 17.34 -0.84
N GLU A 154 -17.11 17.91 -1.67
CA GLU A 154 -17.34 17.46 -3.05
C GLU A 154 -16.08 17.50 -3.92
N GLU A 155 -15.20 18.48 -3.68
CA GLU A 155 -13.88 18.61 -4.31
C GLU A 155 -13.03 17.32 -4.16
N PHE A 156 -13.23 16.61 -3.07
CA PHE A 156 -12.52 15.38 -2.73
C PHE A 156 -13.40 14.13 -2.84
N SER A 157 -14.59 14.22 -3.44
CA SER A 157 -15.55 13.10 -3.61
C SER A 157 -14.95 11.88 -4.33
N ARG A 158 -13.95 12.10 -5.19
CA ARG A 158 -13.20 11.04 -5.89
C ARG A 158 -12.23 10.28 -4.98
N LYS A 159 -11.91 10.80 -3.79
CA LYS A 159 -11.01 10.16 -2.80
C LYS A 159 -11.79 9.24 -1.87
N HIS A 160 -11.10 8.26 -1.31
CA HIS A 160 -11.69 7.37 -0.32
C HIS A 160 -11.91 8.16 0.99
N PRO A 161 -13.08 8.08 1.65
CA PRO A 161 -13.36 8.86 2.87
C PRO A 161 -12.67 8.32 4.12
N VAL A 162 -12.13 7.11 4.08
CA VAL A 162 -11.39 6.48 5.17
C VAL A 162 -9.91 6.77 5.05
N PHE A 163 -9.32 7.33 6.10
CA PHE A 163 -7.89 7.64 6.21
C PHE A 163 -7.29 6.99 7.45
N PRO A 164 -6.04 6.52 7.39
CA PRO A 164 -5.33 6.06 8.58
C PRO A 164 -5.07 7.23 9.53
N VAL A 165 -5.05 6.96 10.84
CA VAL A 165 -4.94 8.02 11.85
C VAL A 165 -3.64 8.83 11.72
N SER A 166 -2.57 8.21 11.22
CA SER A 166 -1.29 8.89 10.95
C SER A 166 -1.35 9.99 9.90
N LEU A 167 -2.35 9.96 9.01
CA LEU A 167 -2.55 10.96 7.96
C LEU A 167 -3.55 12.05 8.37
N VAL A 168 -4.00 12.04 9.62
CA VAL A 168 -5.03 12.92 10.13
C VAL A 168 -4.49 13.70 11.33
N LYS A 169 -4.83 14.99 11.40
CA LYS A 169 -4.46 15.87 12.53
C LYS A 169 -5.72 16.49 13.13
N PRO A 170 -5.78 16.66 14.47
CA PRO A 170 -6.86 17.42 15.09
C PRO A 170 -6.85 18.86 14.56
N TYR A 171 -8.03 19.38 14.25
CA TYR A 171 -8.21 20.78 13.88
C TYR A 171 -8.55 21.58 15.12
N PHE A 172 -7.76 22.61 15.39
CA PHE A 172 -8.04 23.59 16.44
C PHE A 172 -8.44 24.90 15.79
N GLN A 173 -9.64 25.38 16.10
CA GLN A 173 -10.09 26.68 15.62
C GLN A 173 -9.17 27.76 16.21
N THR A 174 -8.64 28.61 15.33
CA THR A 174 -7.78 29.72 15.77
C THR A 174 -8.67 30.81 16.35
N GLU A 175 -8.39 31.26 17.57
CA GLU A 175 -9.04 32.45 18.14
C GLU A 175 -8.57 33.70 17.40
N GLU A 176 -9.53 34.41 16.81
CA GLU A 176 -9.25 35.52 15.90
C GLU A 176 -8.60 36.71 16.64
N ASP A 177 -8.95 36.92 17.90
CA ASP A 177 -8.45 38.02 18.73
C ASP A 177 -6.96 37.91 19.06
N LYS A 178 -6.43 36.68 19.09
CA LYS A 178 -5.04 36.43 19.48
C LYS A 178 -4.05 36.81 18.38
N PHE A 179 -4.47 36.85 17.11
CA PHE A 179 -3.62 37.14 15.95
C PHE A 179 -4.38 37.89 14.83
N PRO A 180 -4.72 39.17 15.03
CA PRO A 180 -5.54 39.94 14.09
C PRO A 180 -4.90 40.15 12.71
N SER A 181 -3.57 40.18 12.63
CA SER A 181 -2.82 40.37 11.36
C SER A 181 -2.69 39.10 10.51
N ARG A 182 -3.17 37.93 11.00
CA ARG A 182 -3.08 36.67 10.26
C ARG A 182 -4.14 36.64 9.15
N ARG A 183 -3.71 36.43 7.91
CA ARG A 183 -4.63 36.26 6.76
C ARG A 183 -5.56 35.08 7.02
N LYS A 184 -6.88 35.31 7.00
CA LYS A 184 -7.88 34.24 6.98
C LYS A 184 -7.76 33.51 5.65
N ASN A 185 -7.25 32.28 5.64
CA ASN A 185 -7.39 31.41 4.47
C ASN A 185 -8.86 31.00 4.36
N LEU A 186 -9.65 31.85 3.71
CA LEU A 186 -11.03 31.60 3.32
C LEU A 186 -11.05 30.53 2.24
N THR A 187 -11.15 29.27 2.66
CA THR A 187 -12.09 28.30 2.10
C THR A 187 -12.05 27.04 2.96
N PRO A 188 -12.96 26.87 3.93
CA PRO A 188 -13.49 25.53 4.13
C PRO A 188 -14.10 25.14 2.78
N SER A 189 -13.60 24.08 2.13
CA SER A 189 -14.26 23.50 0.95
C SER A 189 -15.74 23.40 1.30
N LYS A 190 -16.58 24.25 0.71
CA LYS A 190 -17.98 24.36 1.13
C LYS A 190 -18.56 22.97 1.01
N ILE A 191 -19.03 22.41 2.12
CA ILE A 191 -19.89 21.23 2.08
C ILE A 191 -21.18 21.74 1.43
N VAL A 192 -21.23 21.75 0.10
CA VAL A 192 -22.47 22.01 -0.61
C VAL A 192 -23.37 20.86 -0.20
N LYS A 193 -24.39 21.16 0.63
CA LYS A 193 -25.51 20.24 0.80
C LYS A 193 -25.95 19.90 -0.61
N VAL A 194 -25.85 18.63 -1.01
CA VAL A 194 -26.32 18.14 -2.31
C VAL A 194 -27.68 18.77 -2.52
N LYS A 195 -27.75 19.78 -3.37
CA LYS A 195 -29.02 20.44 -3.66
C LYS A 195 -29.86 19.33 -4.28
N ASP A 196 -30.99 19.01 -3.66
CA ASP A 196 -31.96 18.08 -4.22
C ASP A 196 -32.58 18.75 -5.44
N TYR A 197 -31.84 18.74 -6.55
CA TYR A 197 -32.35 19.19 -7.83
C TYR A 197 -33.39 18.17 -8.32
N PRO A 198 -34.50 18.62 -8.94
CA PRO A 198 -35.41 17.73 -9.62
C PRO A 198 -34.64 16.95 -10.69
N GLY A 199 -34.44 15.64 -10.46
CA GLY A 199 -33.57 14.77 -11.27
C GLY A 199 -32.35 14.20 -10.54
N ALA A 200 -32.20 14.41 -9.24
CA ALA A 200 -31.15 13.76 -8.44
C ALA A 200 -31.28 12.22 -8.48
N VAL A 201 -30.17 11.51 -8.58
CA VAL A 201 -30.14 10.05 -8.65
C VAL A 201 -30.34 9.44 -7.26
N SER A 202 -31.22 8.45 -7.15
CA SER A 202 -31.42 7.65 -5.94
C SER A 202 -30.45 6.45 -5.92
N LYS A 203 -30.56 5.57 -6.92
CA LYS A 203 -29.73 4.36 -7.01
C LYS A 203 -29.59 3.86 -8.44
N ILE A 204 -28.53 3.09 -8.68
CA ILE A 204 -28.34 2.32 -9.92
C ILE A 204 -28.78 0.89 -9.68
N ILE A 205 -29.61 0.35 -10.57
CA ILE A 205 -30.26 -0.95 -10.39
C ILE A 205 -29.57 -2.04 -11.22
N ARG A 206 -29.25 -1.72 -12.47
CA ARG A 206 -28.68 -2.68 -13.43
C ARG A 206 -27.58 -2.03 -14.26
N ALA A 207 -26.73 -2.88 -14.83
CA ALA A 207 -25.76 -2.50 -15.84
C ALA A 207 -25.93 -3.42 -17.05
N ARG A 208 -25.72 -2.86 -18.25
CA ARG A 208 -25.71 -3.61 -19.51
C ARG A 208 -24.58 -3.11 -20.40
N LYS A 209 -24.11 -3.96 -21.32
CA LYS A 209 -23.11 -3.61 -22.34
C LYS A 209 -23.80 -3.66 -23.70
N ILE A 210 -23.73 -2.57 -24.46
CA ILE A 210 -24.35 -2.47 -25.79
C ILE A 210 -23.28 -1.96 -26.75
N ARG A 211 -23.34 -2.42 -28.00
CA ARG A 211 -22.48 -1.92 -29.07
C ARG A 211 -23.20 -0.80 -29.82
N LEU A 212 -22.70 0.42 -29.69
CA LEU A 212 -23.23 1.62 -30.35
C LEU A 212 -22.11 2.22 -31.21
N ASN A 213 -22.39 2.50 -32.49
CA ASN A 213 -21.41 3.05 -33.44
C ASN A 213 -20.09 2.26 -33.49
N GLY A 214 -20.18 0.93 -33.46
CA GLY A 214 -19.02 0.02 -33.49
C GLY A 214 -18.26 -0.10 -32.16
N LYS A 215 -18.54 0.74 -31.16
CA LYS A 215 -17.89 0.76 -29.84
C LYS A 215 -18.76 0.11 -28.77
N ASP A 216 -18.12 -0.63 -27.89
CA ASP A 216 -18.75 -1.23 -26.73
C ASP A 216 -18.95 -0.19 -25.62
N GLN A 217 -20.20 0.19 -25.35
CA GLN A 217 -20.55 1.15 -24.31
C GLN A 217 -21.32 0.46 -23.17
N ARG A 218 -20.93 0.75 -21.92
CA ARG A 218 -21.68 0.33 -20.73
C ARG A 218 -22.72 1.38 -20.38
N GLN A 219 -23.96 0.94 -20.18
CA GLN A 219 -25.06 1.75 -19.69
C GLN A 219 -25.55 1.22 -18.35
N TYR A 220 -26.05 2.13 -17.52
CA TYR A 220 -26.56 1.83 -16.20
C TYR A 220 -28.02 2.29 -16.11
N LEU A 221 -28.87 1.46 -15.51
CA LEU A 221 -30.28 1.80 -15.27
C LEU A 221 -30.35 2.61 -13.98
N VAL A 222 -30.67 3.89 -14.13
CA VAL A 222 -30.65 4.88 -13.06
C VAL A 222 -32.07 5.17 -12.59
N ARG A 223 -32.29 5.05 -11.27
CA ARG A 223 -33.53 5.47 -10.61
C ARG A 223 -33.35 6.85 -10.00
N PHE A 224 -34.24 7.76 -10.34
CA PHE A 224 -34.24 9.13 -9.82
C PHE A 224 -34.97 9.22 -8.48
N LYS A 225 -34.57 10.17 -7.62
CA LYS A 225 -35.28 10.49 -6.39
C LYS A 225 -36.68 11.03 -6.71
N ASN A 226 -37.67 10.61 -5.93
CA ASN A 226 -39.07 11.06 -6.04
C ASN A 226 -39.73 10.78 -7.40
N GLN A 227 -39.20 9.82 -8.16
CA GLN A 227 -39.82 9.34 -9.40
C GLN A 227 -40.12 7.83 -9.29
N THR A 228 -41.21 7.41 -9.93
CA THR A 228 -41.60 6.00 -10.05
C THR A 228 -40.69 5.26 -11.03
N ALA A 229 -40.71 3.93 -10.97
CA ALA A 229 -39.87 3.05 -11.79
C ALA A 229 -40.06 3.27 -13.30
N ASP A 230 -41.22 3.79 -13.73
CA ASP A 230 -41.52 4.05 -15.14
C ASP A 230 -40.65 5.14 -15.75
N LYS A 231 -40.07 6.02 -14.91
CA LYS A 231 -39.16 7.07 -15.34
C LYS A 231 -37.69 6.67 -15.26
N ASP A 232 -37.38 5.41 -14.94
CA ASP A 232 -36.00 4.91 -14.90
C ASP A 232 -35.40 4.94 -16.32
N LYS A 233 -34.19 5.48 -16.45
CA LYS A 233 -33.51 5.64 -17.75
C LYS A 233 -32.17 4.95 -17.78
N TRP A 234 -31.82 4.40 -18.94
CA TRP A 234 -30.48 3.89 -19.22
C TRP A 234 -29.56 5.04 -19.60
N LEU A 235 -28.57 5.32 -18.76
CA LEU A 235 -27.60 6.39 -18.96
C LEU A 235 -26.18 5.81 -19.07
N ALA A 236 -25.34 6.46 -19.89
CA ALA A 236 -23.91 6.19 -19.94
C ALA A 236 -23.23 6.72 -18.67
N GLU A 237 -22.04 6.19 -18.33
CA GLU A 237 -21.27 6.58 -17.13
C GLU A 237 -21.12 8.10 -16.98
N ASP A 238 -20.87 8.80 -18.09
CA ASP A 238 -20.63 10.25 -18.12
C ASP A 238 -21.90 11.10 -17.98
N ALA A 239 -23.07 10.51 -18.26
CA ALA A 239 -24.36 11.21 -18.28
C ALA A 239 -25.12 11.13 -16.94
N ILE A 240 -24.56 10.44 -15.94
CA ILE A 240 -25.19 10.25 -14.63
C ILE A 240 -24.78 11.39 -13.69
N PRO A 241 -25.73 12.20 -13.19
CA PRO A 241 -25.45 13.17 -12.13
C PRO A 241 -24.88 12.46 -10.90
N ASP A 242 -23.77 12.97 -10.35
CA ASP A 242 -23.04 12.34 -9.23
C ASP A 242 -22.72 10.85 -9.44
N GLY A 243 -22.57 10.43 -10.71
CA GLY A 243 -22.47 9.02 -11.11
C GLY A 243 -21.39 8.23 -10.37
N ASN A 244 -20.27 8.87 -10.01
CA ASN A 244 -19.17 8.24 -9.29
C ASN A 244 -19.61 7.61 -7.96
N LEU A 245 -20.43 8.32 -7.17
CA LEU A 245 -20.88 7.84 -5.87
C LEU A 245 -21.82 6.64 -6.03
N HIS A 246 -22.79 6.76 -6.95
CA HIS A 246 -23.80 5.73 -7.18
C HIS A 246 -23.21 4.48 -7.85
N LEU A 247 -22.29 4.64 -8.80
CA LEU A 247 -21.59 3.54 -9.45
C LEU A 247 -20.68 2.80 -8.48
N ARG A 248 -20.02 3.52 -7.57
CA ARG A 248 -19.20 2.90 -6.53
C ARG A 248 -20.03 2.04 -5.60
N ARG A 249 -21.17 2.54 -5.12
CA ARG A 249 -22.12 1.77 -4.28
C ARG A 249 -22.64 0.53 -5.02
N PHE A 250 -23.03 0.67 -6.29
CA PHE A 250 -23.51 -0.43 -7.12
C PHE A 250 -22.45 -1.50 -7.39
N ARG A 251 -21.19 -1.10 -7.67
CA ARG A 251 -20.08 -2.05 -7.87
C ARG A 251 -19.71 -2.77 -6.57
N ALA A 252 -19.83 -2.10 -5.42
CA ALA A 252 -19.60 -2.71 -4.12
C ALA A 252 -20.67 -3.77 -3.81
N SER A 253 -21.97 -3.45 -4.00
CA SER A 253 -23.06 -4.40 -3.74
C SER A 253 -23.00 -5.65 -4.63
N ARG A 254 -22.60 -5.49 -5.91
CA ARG A 254 -22.40 -6.62 -6.83
C ARG A 254 -21.27 -7.56 -6.43
N ARG A 255 -20.18 -7.02 -5.85
CA ARG A 255 -19.06 -7.86 -5.37
C ARG A 255 -19.47 -8.70 -4.17
N THR A 256 -20.25 -8.15 -3.25
CA THR A 256 -20.78 -8.88 -2.09
C THR A 256 -21.80 -9.95 -2.50
N GLU A 257 -22.65 -9.68 -3.50
CA GLU A 257 -23.60 -10.68 -4.02
C GLU A 257 -22.90 -11.88 -4.68
N GLN A 258 -21.79 -11.64 -5.39
CA GLN A 258 -21.01 -12.70 -6.05
C GLN A 258 -20.17 -13.55 -5.09
N SER A 259 -19.88 -13.07 -3.87
CA SER A 259 -19.15 -13.85 -2.85
C SER A 259 -20.04 -14.74 -1.97
N HIS A 260 -21.36 -14.71 -2.17
CA HIS A 260 -22.35 -15.50 -1.44
C HIS A 260 -23.08 -16.51 -2.34
N GLN A 261 -22.64 -16.66 -3.59
CA GLN A 261 -23.00 -17.74 -4.51
C GLN A 261 -21.79 -18.65 -4.68
#